data_AF-A0A9D8FPM0-F1
#
_entry.id   AF-A0A9D8FPM0-F1
#
_cell.length_a   1.000
_cell.length_b   1.000
_cell.length_c   1.000
_cell.angle_alpha   90.00
_cell.angle_beta   90.00
_cell.angle_gamma   90.00
#
_symmetry.space_group_name_H-M   'P 1'
#
loop_
_entity.id
_entity.type
_entity.pdbx_description
1 polymer ?
#
loop_
_entity_poly.entity_id
_entity_poly.type
_entity_poly.pdbx_seq_one_letter_code
_entity_poly.pdbx_strand_id
1 'polypeptide(L)'
;METLTLKLPTWVNKEEAENELVNSLKIKVQLKMEFYKSKMLPFEKKYNCSFEDFQNRYKSKTEEAFQEWDDLIEWEASFTLFNEWYERFKEFAK
;
A
#
# COMPACT_ATOMS: atom_id res chain seq x y z
N MET A 1 -13.13 -19.66 3.92
CA MET A 1 -12.76 -18.91 5.14
C MET A 1 -12.04 -19.87 6.06
N GLU A 2 -10.82 -19.55 6.47
CA GLU A 2 -10.10 -20.32 7.48
C GLU A 2 -10.48 -19.80 8.87
N THR A 3 -10.67 -20.70 9.83
CA THR A 3 -11.03 -20.34 11.20
C THR A 3 -9.79 -20.37 12.08
N LEU A 4 -9.52 -19.27 12.79
CA LEU A 4 -8.44 -19.19 13.79
C LEU A 4 -9.05 -19.22 15.19
N THR A 5 -8.50 -20.06 16.08
CA THR A 5 -8.89 -20.12 17.50
C THR A 5 -7.76 -19.60 18.37
N LEU A 6 -8.06 -18.63 19.24
CA LEU A 6 -7.10 -18.01 20.17
C LEU A 6 -7.58 -18.17 21.62
N LYS A 7 -6.66 -18.43 22.54
CA LYS A 7 -6.93 -18.39 23.98
C LYS A 7 -6.66 -16.99 24.50
N LEU A 8 -7.68 -16.36 25.09
CA LEU A 8 -7.54 -15.03 25.67
C LEU A 8 -6.93 -15.11 27.08
N PRO A 9 -6.11 -14.12 27.49
CA PRO A 9 -5.73 -13.94 28.88
C PRO A 9 -6.97 -13.72 29.77
N THR A 10 -6.86 -14.05 31.06
CA THR A 10 -7.99 -13.95 32.01
C THR A 10 -8.50 -12.52 32.24
N TRP A 11 -7.71 -11.52 31.89
CA TRP A 11 -8.00 -10.10 32.06
C TRP A 11 -8.55 -9.44 30.79
N VAL A 12 -8.67 -10.17 29.68
CA VAL A 12 -9.21 -9.65 28.40
C VAL A 12 -10.56 -10.31 28.13
N ASN A 13 -11.58 -9.50 27.89
CA ASN A 13 -12.87 -10.03 27.46
C ASN A 13 -12.93 -10.18 25.92
N LYS A 14 -13.87 -10.99 25.43
CA LYS A 14 -13.99 -11.31 24.00
C LYS A 14 -14.21 -10.06 23.13
N GLU A 15 -15.10 -9.15 23.56
CA GLU A 15 -15.44 -7.95 22.80
C GLU A 15 -14.24 -6.99 22.69
N GLU A 16 -13.50 -6.81 23.78
CA GLU A 16 -12.26 -6.05 23.81
C GLU A 16 -11.23 -6.64 22.85
N ALA A 17 -11.00 -7.96 22.89
CA ALA A 17 -10.07 -8.62 21.98
C ALA A 17 -10.46 -8.48 20.49
N GLU A 18 -11.76 -8.60 20.19
CA GLU A 18 -12.28 -8.42 18.82
C GLU A 18 -12.05 -6.98 18.33
N ASN A 19 -12.37 -5.98 19.16
CA ASN A 19 -12.17 -4.57 18.85
C ASN A 19 -10.68 -4.22 18.67
N GLU A 20 -9.82 -4.69 19.57
CA GLU A 20 -8.37 -4.48 19.47
C GLU A 20 -7.79 -5.13 18.21
N LEU A 21 -8.26 -6.33 17.84
CA LEU A 21 -7.81 -7.02 16.63
C LEU A 21 -8.19 -6.21 15.38
N VAL A 22 -9.45 -5.77 15.29
CA VAL A 22 -9.91 -4.94 14.17
C VAL A 22 -9.11 -3.64 14.08
N ASN A 23 -8.88 -2.96 15.20
CA ASN A 23 -8.08 -1.73 15.24
C ASN A 23 -6.61 -1.98 14.85
N SER A 24 -6.01 -3.06 15.34
CA SER A 24 -4.64 -3.45 14.99
C SER A 24 -4.49 -3.74 13.49
N LEU A 25 -5.48 -4.40 12.89
CA LEU A 25 -5.51 -4.65 11.45
C LEU A 25 -5.67 -3.34 10.65
N LYS A 26 -6.55 -2.42 11.07
CA LYS A 26 -6.68 -1.08 10.46
C LYS A 26 -5.36 -0.32 10.48
N ILE A 27 -4.69 -0.28 11.64
CA ILE A 27 -3.38 0.38 11.80
C ILE A 27 -2.34 -0.26 10.88
N LYS A 28 -2.28 -1.60 10.83
CA LYS A 28 -1.36 -2.32 9.94
C LYS A 28 -1.55 -1.93 8.48
N VAL A 29 -2.80 -1.84 8.01
CA VAL A 29 -3.11 -1.43 6.64
C VAL A 29 -2.67 0.00 6.38
N GLN A 30 -2.98 0.94 7.28
CA GLN A 30 -2.57 2.34 7.17
C GLN A 30 -1.04 2.49 7.11
N LEU A 31 -0.32 1.79 7.99
CA LEU A 31 1.15 1.81 8.00
C LEU A 31 1.74 1.28 6.70
N LYS A 32 1.13 0.24 6.10
CA LYS A 32 1.57 -0.29 4.81
C LYS A 32 1.32 0.69 3.68
N MET A 33 0.16 1.36 3.67
CA MET A 33 -0.13 2.41 2.69
C MET A 33 0.86 3.57 2.81
N GLU A 34 1.09 4.09 4.02
CA GLU A 34 2.06 5.18 4.24
C GLU A 34 3.48 4.77 3.85
N PHE A 35 3.87 3.52 4.12
CA PHE A 35 5.16 3.00 3.68
C PHE A 35 5.30 3.06 2.15
N TYR A 36 4.36 2.53 1.37
CA TYR A 36 4.47 2.56 -0.09
C TYR A 36 4.31 3.97 -0.66
N LYS A 37 3.48 4.81 -0.05
CA LYS A 37 3.40 6.23 -0.38
C LYS A 37 4.76 6.91 -0.21
N SER A 38 5.47 6.63 0.89
CA SER A 38 6.82 7.17 1.13
C SER A 38 7.85 6.72 0.09
N LYS A 39 7.66 5.53 -0.52
CA LYS A 39 8.49 5.02 -1.62
C LYS A 39 8.19 5.68 -2.97
N MET A 40 6.96 6.17 -3.17
CA MET A 40 6.57 6.88 -4.40
C MET A 40 7.02 8.35 -4.40
N LEU A 41 7.03 9.01 -3.23
CA LEU A 41 7.36 10.44 -3.10
C LEU A 41 8.68 10.88 -3.79
N PRO A 42 9.79 10.13 -3.75
CA PRO A 42 11.02 10.51 -4.44
C PRO A 42 10.83 10.61 -5.96
N PHE A 43 10.05 9.71 -6.57
CA PHE A 43 9.79 9.72 -8.00
C PHE A 43 8.84 10.84 -8.39
N GLU A 44 7.78 11.06 -7.60
CA GLU A 44 6.87 12.21 -7.76
C GLU A 44 7.66 13.53 -7.76
N LYS A 45 8.63 13.68 -6.86
CA LYS A 45 9.51 14.85 -6.80
C LYS A 45 10.49 14.92 -7.96
N LYS A 46 11.11 13.79 -8.33
CA LYS A 46 12.11 13.70 -9.42
C LYS A 46 11.49 14.06 -10.77
N TYR A 47 10.27 13.59 -11.03
CA TYR A 47 9.60 13.74 -12.33
C TYR A 47 8.51 14.82 -12.34
N ASN A 48 8.15 15.37 -11.18
CA ASN A 48 7.14 16.40 -10.99
C ASN A 48 5.81 16.07 -11.66
N CYS A 49 5.37 14.81 -11.53
CA CYS A 49 4.11 14.32 -12.10
C CYS A 49 3.58 13.13 -11.28
N SER A 50 2.36 12.68 -11.59
CA SER A 50 1.84 11.43 -11.03
C SER A 50 2.50 10.20 -11.67
N PHE A 51 2.32 9.03 -11.06
CA PHE A 51 2.77 7.75 -11.64
C PHE A 51 2.14 7.49 -13.01
N GLU A 52 0.84 7.74 -13.15
CA GLU A 52 0.10 7.49 -14.39
C GLU A 52 0.62 8.39 -15.53
N ASP A 53 0.86 9.67 -15.23
CA ASP A 53 1.46 10.61 -16.19
C ASP A 53 2.87 10.18 -16.59
N PHE A 54 3.67 9.73 -15.62
CA PHE A 54 5.02 9.23 -15.85
C PHE A 54 5.00 8.00 -16.76
N GLN A 55 4.15 7.02 -16.45
CA GLN A 55 4.00 5.78 -17.21
C GLN A 55 3.55 6.07 -18.64
N ASN A 56 2.56 6.94 -18.83
CA ASN A 56 2.08 7.33 -20.17
C ASN A 56 3.16 8.04 -20.97
N ARG A 57 3.91 8.94 -20.34
CA ARG A 57 5.04 9.63 -20.96
C ARG A 57 6.17 8.68 -21.35
N TYR A 58 6.50 7.70 -20.50
CA TYR A 58 7.53 6.71 -20.82
C TYR A 58 7.11 5.82 -22.00
N LYS A 59 5.86 5.34 -22.01
CA LYS A 59 5.30 4.51 -23.09
C LYS A 59 5.28 5.20 -24.47
N SER A 60 5.22 6.54 -24.50
CA SER A 60 5.24 7.31 -25.75
C SER A 60 6.64 7.66 -26.25
N LYS A 61 7.70 7.31 -25.50
CA LYS A 61 9.07 7.51 -25.94
C LYS A 61 9.48 6.52 -27.02
N THR A 62 10.23 7.02 -27.99
CA THR A 62 10.88 6.23 -29.04
C THR A 62 12.32 5.86 -28.69
N GLU A 63 12.95 6.58 -27.76
CA GLU A 63 14.32 6.36 -27.33
C GLU A 63 14.38 5.62 -25.99
N GLU A 64 15.35 4.72 -25.86
CA GLU A 64 15.56 3.92 -24.66
C GLU A 64 16.23 4.76 -23.57
N ALA A 65 15.57 4.85 -22.41
CA ALA A 65 16.05 5.59 -21.26
C ALA A 65 16.10 4.67 -20.03
N PHE A 66 17.20 3.90 -19.91
CA PHE A 66 17.36 2.86 -18.87
C PHE A 66 17.07 3.35 -17.45
N GLN A 67 17.55 4.53 -17.06
CA GLN A 67 17.28 5.06 -15.72
C GLN A 67 15.79 5.33 -15.48
N GLU A 68 15.07 5.83 -16.49
CA GLU A 68 13.63 6.07 -16.36
C GLU A 68 12.85 4.75 -16.34
N TRP A 69 13.37 3.72 -17.00
CA TRP A 69 12.81 2.38 -16.96
C TRP A 69 12.97 1.74 -15.58
N ASP A 70 14.16 1.81 -14.98
CA ASP A 70 14.41 1.33 -13.62
C ASP A 70 13.49 2.03 -12.62
N ASP A 71 13.41 3.36 -12.71
CA ASP A 71 12.51 4.16 -11.89
C ASP A 71 11.04 3.80 -12.12
N LEU A 72 10.63 3.51 -13.37
CA LEU A 72 9.27 3.10 -13.69
C LEU A 72 8.90 1.79 -12.99
N ILE A 73 9.80 0.80 -13.01
CA ILE A 73 9.58 -0.50 -12.38
C ILE A 73 9.45 -0.35 -10.86
N GLU A 74 10.35 0.41 -10.23
CA GLU A 74 10.32 0.63 -8.78
C GLU A 74 9.07 1.40 -8.34
N TRP A 75 8.67 2.40 -9.12
CA TRP A 75 7.47 3.18 -8.86
C TRP A 75 6.21 2.35 -9.08
N GLU A 76 6.13 1.56 -10.16
CA GLU A 76 4.98 0.70 -10.46
C GLU A 76 4.76 -0.36 -9.37
N ALA A 77 5.83 -0.98 -8.88
CA ALA A 77 5.76 -1.92 -7.77
C ALA A 77 5.18 -1.26 -6.51
N SER A 78 5.66 -0.06 -6.18
CA SER A 78 5.18 0.70 -5.02
C SER A 78 3.72 1.13 -5.17
N PHE A 79 3.34 1.62 -6.36
CA PHE A 79 1.98 2.06 -6.70
C PHE A 79 0.98 0.89 -6.64
N THR A 80 1.35 -0.25 -7.22
CA THR A 80 0.54 -1.47 -7.19
C THR A 80 0.29 -1.91 -5.76
N LEU A 81 1.35 -2.03 -4.96
CA LEU A 81 1.24 -2.44 -3.56
C LEU A 81 0.42 -1.44 -2.75
N PHE A 82 0.61 -0.12 -2.95
CA PHE A 82 -0.23 0.89 -2.32
C PHE A 82 -1.72 0.65 -2.61
N ASN A 83 -2.07 0.46 -3.88
CA ASN A 83 -3.46 0.24 -4.29
C ASN A 83 -4.04 -1.06 -3.72
N GLU A 84 -3.27 -2.14 -3.67
CA GLU A 84 -3.75 -3.37 -3.03
C GLU A 84 -4.03 -3.19 -1.54
N TRP A 85 -3.17 -2.44 -0.82
CA TRP A 85 -3.42 -2.12 0.60
C TRP A 85 -4.58 -1.14 0.77
N TYR A 86 -4.79 -0.25 -0.19
CA TYR A 86 -5.94 0.64 -0.22
C TYR A 86 -7.26 -0.12 -0.41
N GLU A 87 -7.30 -1.14 -1.28
CA GLU A 87 -8.50 -1.99 -1.39
C GLU A 87 -8.79 -2.73 -0.07
N ARG A 88 -7.76 -3.24 0.61
CA ARG A 88 -7.90 -3.85 1.96
C ARG A 88 -8.38 -2.83 3.00
N PHE A 89 -7.98 -1.57 2.89
CA PHE A 89 -8.47 -0.51 3.78
C PHE A 89 -9.97 -0.28 3.62
N LYS A 90 -10.49 -0.32 2.38
CA LYS A 90 -11.92 -0.16 2.09
C LYS A 90 -12.78 -1.27 2.68
N GLU A 91 -12.23 -2.45 2.93
CA GLU A 91 -12.96 -3.54 3.61
C GLU A 91 -13.42 -3.14 5.02
N PHE A 92 -12.75 -2.18 5.66
CA PHE A 92 -13.13 -1.68 6.99
C PHE A 92 -14.16 -0.54 6.95
N ALA A 93 -14.51 -0.02 5.77
CA ALA A 93 -15.49 1.06 5.58
C ALA A 93 -16.88 0.54 5.13
N LYS A 94 -17.02 -0.78 4.98
CA LYS A 94 -18.30 -1.47 4.73
C LYS A 94 -18.96 -1.86 6.05
#